data_AF-X0S760-F1
#
_entry.id   AF-X0S760-F1
#
_cell.length_a   1.000
_cell.length_b   1.000
_cell.length_c   1.000
_cell.angle_alpha   90.00
_cell.angle_beta   90.00
_cell.angle_gamma   90.00
#
_symmetry.space_group_name_H-M   'P 1'
#
loop_
_entity.id
_entity.type
_entity.pdbx_description
1 polymer ?
#
loop_
_entity_poly.entity_id
_entity_poly.type
_entity_poly.pdbx_seq_one_letter_code
_entity_poly.pdbx_strand_id
1 'polypeptide(L)'
;MSTLEENYIHNSEEVPTKKRIASIDFVKGLALAVIIWAHAALSWFDNDWRYIYGWLFSFMDFIGPSLFVFLSALSVVFSIKRKKIASSDKVIRNRIFTRGLVIIFIGVIFNPISLYVEGNTVSFPANLWGWNILMFIGFSQIFSYYALKFSKITRAILGFIVIFFSPLIREIIFQFKDLIGVNILHFIITSPLPQVPFLPWIAVCFISTIFGEYLSETMMKGTKEAYIRLFRIFAFYGVALVLTGLFIWIPRLGLDQWEPGWLIVNPTTSPGGTVVSTEYLHINLIELTSNNVFNYQFPGMAM
;
A
#
# COMPACT_ATOMS: atom_id res chain seq x y z
N MET A 1 14.35 52.09 -15.93
CA MET A 1 13.87 50.76 -16.34
C MET A 1 14.89 49.65 -16.06
N SER A 2 16.10 49.95 -15.53
CA SER A 2 17.19 48.97 -15.35
C SER A 2 17.36 48.39 -13.94
N THR A 3 16.69 48.92 -12.90
CA THR A 3 16.90 48.47 -11.52
C THR A 3 15.85 47.47 -11.02
N LEU A 4 14.71 47.35 -11.71
CA LEU A 4 13.65 46.39 -11.38
C LEU A 4 13.86 45.03 -12.07
N GLU A 5 14.41 45.02 -13.29
CA GLU A 5 14.80 43.77 -13.96
C GLU A 5 16.02 43.12 -13.29
N GLU A 6 17.01 43.89 -12.84
CA GLU A 6 18.18 43.37 -12.13
C GLU A 6 17.80 42.69 -10.81
N ASN A 7 16.84 43.25 -10.05
CA ASN A 7 16.32 42.63 -8.83
C ASN A 7 15.46 41.38 -9.10
N TYR A 8 14.83 41.29 -10.27
CA TYR A 8 14.06 40.11 -10.64
C TYR A 8 14.97 38.96 -11.07
N ILE A 9 16.08 39.27 -11.74
CA ILE A 9 17.09 38.30 -12.17
C ILE A 9 17.89 37.81 -10.95
N HIS A 10 18.28 38.70 -10.02
CA HIS A 10 19.08 38.33 -8.85
C HIS A 10 18.33 37.46 -7.82
N ASN A 11 16.99 37.55 -7.75
CA ASN A 11 16.16 36.66 -6.92
C ASN A 11 15.81 35.33 -7.59
N SER A 12 16.17 35.12 -8.87
CA SER A 12 15.90 33.88 -9.59
C SER A 12 17.01 32.83 -9.46
N GLU A 13 18.18 33.20 -8.93
CA GLU A 13 19.37 32.33 -8.88
C GLU A 13 19.50 31.43 -7.64
N GLU A 14 18.61 31.54 -6.65
CA GLU A 14 18.55 30.58 -5.54
C GLU A 14 17.20 29.84 -5.47
N VAL A 15 16.72 29.32 -6.61
CA VAL A 15 15.87 28.13 -6.53
C VAL A 15 16.81 27.00 -6.11
N PRO A 16 16.74 26.48 -4.86
CA PRO A 16 17.71 25.51 -4.37
C PRO A 16 17.72 24.31 -5.32
N THR A 17 18.79 24.25 -6.08
CA THR A 17 19.02 23.25 -7.10
C THR A 17 19.16 21.90 -6.40
N LYS A 18 18.34 20.95 -6.85
CA LYS A 18 18.71 19.53 -6.90
C LYS A 18 18.91 18.74 -5.59
N LYS A 19 18.47 19.18 -4.40
CA LYS A 19 18.49 18.26 -3.24
C LYS A 19 17.31 17.28 -3.27
N ARG A 20 17.59 16.09 -3.81
CA ARG A 20 16.83 14.86 -3.54
C ARG A 20 16.64 14.75 -2.02
N ILE A 21 15.42 14.41 -1.56
CA ILE A 21 15.13 14.41 -0.12
C ILE A 21 15.76 13.15 0.46
N ALA A 22 17.02 13.27 0.89
CA ALA A 22 17.84 12.15 1.35
C ALA A 22 17.17 11.36 2.49
N SER A 23 16.42 12.05 3.35
CA SER A 23 15.66 11.40 4.43
C SER A 23 14.58 10.43 3.90
N ILE A 24 13.88 10.76 2.81
CA ILE A 24 12.87 9.87 2.23
C ILE A 24 13.53 8.64 1.61
N ASP A 25 14.65 8.82 0.92
CA ASP A 25 15.38 7.69 0.35
C ASP A 25 16.02 6.80 1.42
N PHE A 26 16.49 7.40 2.52
CA PHE A 26 16.98 6.66 3.68
C PHE A 26 15.88 5.81 4.32
N VAL A 27 14.71 6.39 4.60
CA VAL A 27 13.59 5.64 5.21
C VAL A 27 13.06 4.56 4.25
N LYS A 28 13.09 4.79 2.93
CA LYS A 28 12.81 3.72 1.95
C LYS A 28 13.83 2.59 2.00
N GLY A 29 15.11 2.92 2.13
CA GLY A 29 16.17 1.93 2.29
C GLY A 29 15.97 1.10 3.57
N LEU A 30 15.58 1.75 4.67
CA LEU A 30 15.22 1.07 5.91
C LEU A 30 14.02 0.14 5.73
N ALA A 31 12.95 0.62 5.08
CA ALA A 31 11.77 -0.20 4.78
C ALA A 31 12.14 -1.42 3.91
N LEU A 32 13.02 -1.25 2.92
CA LEU A 32 13.53 -2.37 2.11
C LEU A 32 14.34 -3.36 2.93
N ALA A 33 15.20 -2.89 3.84
CA ALA A 33 15.95 -3.76 4.75
C ALA A 33 15.02 -4.56 5.66
N VAL A 34 13.94 -3.94 6.16
CA VAL A 34 12.89 -4.63 6.94
C VAL A 34 12.18 -5.69 6.09
N ILE A 35 11.85 -5.41 4.83
CA ILE A 35 11.26 -6.42 3.93
C ILE A 35 12.20 -7.63 3.78
N ILE A 36 13.48 -7.39 3.50
CA ILE A 36 14.48 -8.46 3.37
C ILE A 36 14.57 -9.26 4.66
N TRP A 37 14.61 -8.58 5.81
CA TRP A 37 14.70 -9.24 7.10
C TRP A 37 13.43 -10.07 7.40
N ALA A 38 12.23 -9.61 7.05
CA ALA A 38 10.99 -10.36 7.27
C ALA A 38 11.00 -11.70 6.49
N HIS A 39 11.55 -11.69 5.29
CA HIS A 39 11.70 -12.89 4.46
C HIS A 39 12.86 -13.78 4.96
N ALA A 40 13.97 -13.21 5.40
CA ALA A 40 15.06 -13.98 6.00
C ALA A 40 14.64 -14.65 7.32
N ALA A 41 13.83 -13.98 8.12
CA ALA A 41 13.26 -14.51 9.34
C ALA A 41 12.43 -15.77 9.09
N LEU A 42 11.69 -15.84 7.98
CA LEU A 42 10.93 -17.04 7.59
C LEU A 42 11.84 -18.26 7.39
N SER A 43 13.07 -18.05 6.93
CA SER A 43 14.06 -19.11 6.70
C SER A 43 14.92 -19.43 7.91
N TRP A 44 14.92 -18.58 8.94
CA TRP A 44 15.74 -18.74 10.14
C TRP A 44 14.96 -19.20 11.37
N PHE A 45 13.66 -18.94 11.42
CA PHE A 45 12.82 -19.38 12.53
C PHE A 45 12.26 -20.78 12.27
N ASP A 46 12.50 -21.67 13.24
CA ASP A 46 11.87 -22.98 13.29
C ASP A 46 10.44 -22.89 13.82
N ASN A 47 9.72 -24.02 13.78
CA ASN A 47 8.30 -24.11 14.10
C ASN A 47 7.95 -23.66 15.54
N ASP A 48 8.89 -23.70 16.47
CA ASP A 48 8.70 -23.25 17.85
C ASP A 48 8.57 -21.72 17.98
N TRP A 49 9.11 -20.97 17.01
CA TRP A 49 9.14 -19.51 17.03
C TRP A 49 7.98 -18.87 16.27
N ARG A 50 7.02 -19.66 15.78
CA ARG A 50 5.89 -19.20 14.95
C ARG A 50 5.09 -18.04 15.56
N TYR A 51 4.88 -18.03 16.88
CA TYR A 51 4.19 -16.95 17.59
C TYR A 51 4.95 -15.61 17.52
N ILE A 52 6.25 -15.66 17.81
CA ILE A 52 7.13 -14.49 17.77
C ILE A 52 7.27 -14.02 16.32
N TYR A 53 7.39 -14.95 15.37
CA TYR A 53 7.38 -14.66 13.95
C TYR A 53 6.09 -13.94 13.53
N GLY A 54 4.91 -14.38 13.98
CA GLY A 54 3.64 -13.74 13.65
C GLY A 54 3.53 -12.28 14.09
N TRP A 55 3.90 -12.00 15.34
CA TRP A 55 3.95 -10.64 15.87
C TRP A 55 4.96 -9.78 15.13
N LEU A 56 6.16 -10.32 14.93
CA LEU A 56 7.24 -9.64 14.20
C LEU A 56 6.82 -9.35 12.76
N PHE A 57 6.26 -10.33 12.04
CA PHE A 57 5.81 -10.20 10.67
C PHE A 57 4.70 -9.15 10.53
N SER A 58 3.73 -9.14 11.44
CA SER A 58 2.65 -8.13 11.46
C SER A 58 3.20 -6.70 11.65
N PHE A 59 4.19 -6.54 12.53
CA PHE A 59 4.86 -5.25 12.74
C PHE A 59 5.75 -4.85 11.54
N MET A 60 6.45 -5.82 10.97
CA MET A 60 7.30 -5.63 9.79
C MET A 60 6.48 -5.32 8.53
N ASP A 61 5.25 -5.79 8.41
CA ASP A 61 4.37 -5.48 7.28
C ASP A 61 3.98 -3.98 7.24
N PHE A 62 3.78 -3.40 8.41
CA PHE A 62 3.57 -1.96 8.57
C PHE A 62 4.83 -1.14 8.23
N ILE A 63 6.00 -1.53 8.76
CA ILE A 63 7.24 -0.76 8.58
C ILE A 63 7.94 -1.01 7.25
N GLY A 64 7.76 -2.19 6.66
CA GLY A 64 8.39 -2.60 5.42
C GLY A 64 7.52 -2.25 4.21
N PRO A 65 6.70 -3.18 3.70
CA PRO A 65 5.89 -2.99 2.50
C PRO A 65 5.01 -1.73 2.54
N SER A 66 4.26 -1.52 3.62
CA SER A 66 3.29 -0.41 3.72
C SER A 66 3.98 0.95 3.68
N LEU A 67 5.02 1.14 4.50
CA LEU A 67 5.82 2.36 4.51
C LEU A 67 6.56 2.57 3.18
N PHE A 68 7.10 1.51 2.58
CA PHE A 68 7.80 1.61 1.29
C PHE A 68 6.87 2.12 0.18
N VAL A 69 5.68 1.53 0.05
CA VAL A 69 4.67 1.96 -0.94
C VAL A 69 4.21 3.38 -0.67
N PHE A 70 3.93 3.71 0.60
CA PHE A 70 3.56 5.06 1.01
C PHE A 70 4.61 6.09 0.58
N LEU A 71 5.89 5.85 0.87
CA LEU A 71 6.99 6.74 0.49
C LEU A 71 7.23 6.75 -1.03
N SER A 72 6.97 5.65 -1.72
CA SER A 72 7.02 5.57 -3.19
C SER A 72 6.03 6.55 -3.82
N ALA A 73 4.77 6.47 -3.41
CA ALA A 73 3.69 7.35 -3.85
C ALA A 73 3.95 8.82 -3.45
N LEU A 74 4.42 9.06 -2.22
CA LEU A 74 4.78 10.38 -1.73
C LEU A 74 5.91 11.04 -2.56
N SER A 75 6.89 10.26 -3.02
CA SER A 75 7.96 10.76 -3.87
C SER A 75 7.49 11.27 -5.23
N VAL A 76 6.37 10.74 -5.74
CA VAL A 76 5.76 11.21 -6.99
C VAL A 76 5.20 12.62 -6.81
N VAL A 77 4.53 12.90 -5.68
CA VAL A 77 4.01 14.23 -5.35
C VAL A 77 5.12 15.27 -5.38
N PHE A 78 6.25 14.97 -4.73
CA PHE A 78 7.41 15.85 -4.75
C PHE A 78 8.03 16.03 -6.12
N SER A 79 8.02 14.99 -6.96
CA SER A 79 8.51 15.10 -8.34
C SER A 79 7.67 16.07 -9.14
N ILE A 80 6.34 16.02 -8.98
CA ILE A 80 5.40 16.87 -9.71
C ILE A 80 5.46 18.31 -9.20
N LYS A 81 5.31 18.53 -7.88
CA LYS A 81 5.27 19.89 -7.30
C LYS A 81 6.55 20.67 -7.57
N ARG A 82 7.72 20.03 -7.51
CA ARG A 82 9.01 20.69 -7.80
C ARG A 82 9.21 20.98 -9.29
N LYS A 83 8.80 20.06 -10.17
CA LYS A 83 9.06 20.20 -11.61
C LYS A 83 8.03 21.05 -12.34
N LYS A 84 6.85 21.28 -11.76
CA LYS A 84 5.87 22.25 -12.31
C LYS A 84 6.45 23.65 -12.49
N ILE A 85 7.50 24.00 -11.74
CA ILE A 85 8.19 25.29 -11.84
C ILE A 85 9.15 25.33 -13.04
N ALA A 86 9.65 24.18 -13.53
CA ALA A 86 10.78 24.11 -14.45
C ALA A 86 10.58 23.23 -15.69
N SER A 87 9.45 22.51 -15.84
CA SER A 87 9.26 21.53 -16.91
C SER A 87 7.80 21.42 -17.32
N SER A 88 7.56 21.12 -18.60
CA SER A 88 6.21 20.87 -19.10
C SER A 88 5.59 19.62 -18.47
N ASP A 89 4.29 19.67 -18.21
CA ASP A 89 3.53 18.57 -17.58
C ASP A 89 3.67 17.24 -18.36
N LYS A 90 3.85 17.30 -19.68
CA LYS A 90 4.07 16.12 -20.54
C LYS A 90 5.37 15.39 -20.20
N VAL A 91 6.46 16.12 -19.97
CA VAL A 91 7.77 15.54 -19.62
C VAL A 91 7.73 14.91 -18.23
N ILE A 92 7.08 15.56 -17.28
CA ILE A 92 6.90 15.03 -15.91
C ILE A 92 6.09 13.73 -15.95
N ARG A 93 4.95 13.74 -16.66
CA ARG A 93 4.09 12.57 -16.85
C ARG A 93 4.87 11.41 -17.46
N ASN A 94 5.50 11.63 -18.61
CA ASN A 94 6.23 10.56 -19.30
C ASN A 94 7.32 9.97 -18.40
N ARG A 95 8.06 10.78 -17.63
CA ARG A 95 9.08 10.26 -16.71
C ARG A 95 8.49 9.38 -15.61
N ILE A 96 7.36 9.79 -15.01
CA ILE A 96 6.69 9.00 -13.97
C ILE A 96 6.17 7.69 -14.57
N PHE A 97 5.54 7.75 -15.74
CA PHE A 97 4.99 6.58 -16.42
C PHE A 97 6.08 5.61 -16.85
N THR A 98 7.15 6.08 -17.50
CA THR A 98 8.27 5.21 -17.90
C THR A 98 8.89 4.53 -16.69
N ARG A 99 9.11 5.25 -15.58
CA ARG A 99 9.62 4.65 -14.34
C ARG A 99 8.66 3.60 -13.78
N GLY A 100 7.36 3.88 -13.74
CA GLY A 100 6.36 2.95 -13.25
C GLY A 100 6.25 1.70 -14.13
N LEU A 101 6.21 1.89 -15.45
CA LEU A 101 6.13 0.82 -16.45
C LEU A 101 7.33 -0.12 -16.43
N VAL A 102 8.56 0.40 -16.25
CA VAL A 102 9.75 -0.45 -16.11
C VAL A 102 9.63 -1.35 -14.89
N ILE A 103 9.14 -0.84 -13.76
CA ILE A 103 8.95 -1.64 -12.54
C ILE A 103 7.80 -2.65 -12.73
N ILE A 104 6.69 -2.25 -13.36
CA ILE A 104 5.58 -3.17 -13.70
C ILE A 104 6.10 -4.32 -14.57
N PHE A 105 6.90 -4.03 -15.59
CA PHE A 105 7.47 -5.05 -16.48
C PHE A 105 8.32 -6.07 -15.71
N ILE A 106 9.17 -5.59 -14.79
CA ILE A 106 9.93 -6.48 -13.89
C ILE A 106 8.98 -7.31 -13.02
N GLY A 107 7.93 -6.69 -12.47
CA GLY A 107 6.90 -7.38 -11.67
C GLY A 107 6.15 -8.46 -12.45
N VAL A 108 5.85 -8.23 -13.73
CA VAL A 108 5.19 -9.21 -14.62
C VAL A 108 6.09 -10.44 -14.84
N ILE A 109 7.40 -10.24 -15.03
CA ILE A 109 8.36 -11.34 -15.15
C ILE A 109 8.51 -12.10 -13.82
N PHE A 110 8.39 -11.39 -12.69
CA PHE A 110 8.49 -11.98 -11.36
C PHE A 110 7.26 -12.86 -11.00
N ASN A 111 6.07 -12.54 -11.52
CA ASN A 111 4.82 -13.24 -11.17
C ASN A 111 4.87 -14.76 -11.40
N PRO A 112 5.27 -15.29 -12.58
CA PRO A 112 5.37 -16.74 -12.78
C PRO A 112 6.35 -17.43 -11.82
N ILE A 113 7.46 -16.76 -11.48
CA ILE A 113 8.47 -17.30 -10.56
C ILE A 113 7.88 -17.38 -9.14
N SER A 114 7.21 -16.32 -8.69
CA SER A 114 6.58 -16.28 -7.37
C SER A 114 5.47 -17.33 -7.25
N LEU A 115 4.62 -17.47 -8.26
CA LEU A 115 3.56 -18.48 -8.30
C LEU A 115 4.14 -19.91 -8.24
N TYR A 116 5.23 -20.16 -8.96
CA TYR A 116 5.92 -21.45 -8.93
C TYR A 116 6.48 -21.78 -7.53
N VAL A 117 7.12 -20.81 -6.86
CA VAL A 117 7.66 -20.98 -5.50
C VAL A 117 6.55 -21.22 -4.48
N GLU A 118 5.40 -20.57 -4.64
CA GLU A 118 4.23 -20.76 -3.77
C GLU A 118 3.44 -22.06 -4.07
N GLY A 119 3.82 -22.82 -5.10
CA GLY A 119 3.14 -24.06 -5.50
C GLY A 119 1.81 -23.83 -6.24
N ASN A 120 1.52 -22.58 -6.64
CA ASN A 120 0.30 -22.20 -7.34
C ASN A 120 0.47 -22.40 -8.86
N THR A 121 -0.31 -23.28 -9.46
CA THR A 121 -0.27 -23.56 -10.90
C THR A 121 -1.32 -22.76 -11.64
N VAL A 122 -0.91 -21.62 -12.20
CA VAL A 122 -1.76 -20.77 -13.04
C VAL A 122 -1.30 -20.87 -14.49
N SER A 123 -2.22 -21.10 -15.41
CA SER A 123 -1.90 -21.21 -16.83
C SER A 123 -1.50 -19.86 -17.44
N PHE A 124 -0.62 -19.90 -18.43
CA PHE A 124 -0.33 -18.73 -19.27
C PHE A 124 -1.56 -18.33 -20.10
N PRO A 125 -1.88 -17.04 -20.27
CA PRO A 125 -1.13 -15.85 -19.83
C PRO A 125 -1.54 -15.32 -18.44
N ALA A 126 -2.48 -15.97 -17.75
CA ALA A 126 -3.00 -15.49 -16.47
C ALA A 126 -1.92 -15.44 -15.37
N ASN A 127 -0.90 -16.30 -15.44
CA ASN A 127 0.25 -16.28 -14.55
C ASN A 127 1.16 -15.04 -14.66
N LEU A 128 0.98 -14.21 -15.68
CA LEU A 128 1.71 -12.95 -15.82
C LEU A 128 1.12 -11.83 -14.94
N TRP A 129 -0.13 -11.97 -14.52
CA TRP A 129 -0.85 -10.98 -13.74
C TRP A 129 -0.84 -11.35 -12.25
N GLY A 130 -0.51 -10.40 -11.39
CA GLY A 130 -0.19 -10.67 -10.00
C GLY A 130 0.05 -9.37 -9.24
N TRP A 131 -0.65 -9.09 -8.14
CA TRP A 131 -0.31 -7.94 -7.30
C TRP A 131 0.85 -8.25 -6.37
N ASN A 132 2.00 -8.57 -6.96
CA ASN A 132 3.26 -8.55 -6.24
C ASN A 132 3.68 -7.12 -5.91
N ILE A 133 4.57 -6.98 -4.94
CA ILE A 133 5.04 -5.67 -4.45
C ILE A 133 5.66 -4.81 -5.54
N LEU A 134 6.42 -5.38 -6.49
CA LEU A 134 7.03 -4.62 -7.59
C LEU A 134 5.97 -4.08 -8.53
N MET A 135 5.03 -4.92 -8.95
CA MET A 135 3.91 -4.52 -9.80
C MET A 135 3.11 -3.40 -9.13
N PHE A 136 2.80 -3.56 -7.83
CA PHE A 136 2.09 -2.55 -7.06
C PHE A 136 2.89 -1.24 -6.94
N ILE A 137 4.20 -1.28 -6.67
CA ILE A 137 5.05 -0.08 -6.63
C ILE A 137 5.01 0.65 -7.97
N GLY A 138 5.08 -0.06 -9.09
CA GLY A 138 5.02 0.55 -10.41
C GLY A 138 3.65 1.22 -10.68
N PHE A 139 2.56 0.52 -10.38
CA PHE A 139 1.20 1.06 -10.48
C PHE A 139 0.95 2.23 -9.52
N SER A 140 1.49 2.19 -8.31
CA SER A 140 1.36 3.26 -7.32
C SER A 140 1.87 4.60 -7.86
N GLN A 141 2.88 4.59 -8.73
CA GLN A 141 3.40 5.81 -9.36
C GLN A 141 2.39 6.44 -10.32
N ILE A 142 1.75 5.58 -11.14
CA ILE A 142 0.73 5.98 -12.11
C ILE A 142 -0.52 6.46 -11.37
N PHE A 143 -1.01 5.69 -10.40
CA PHE A 143 -2.16 6.06 -9.59
C PHE A 143 -1.93 7.34 -8.81
N SER A 144 -0.75 7.55 -8.22
CA SER A 144 -0.43 8.80 -7.51
C SER A 144 -0.47 10.01 -8.43
N TYR A 145 -0.01 9.88 -9.68
CA TYR A 145 -0.11 10.94 -10.67
C TYR A 145 -1.57 11.33 -10.98
N TYR A 146 -2.44 10.33 -11.18
CA TYR A 146 -3.86 10.59 -11.42
C TYR A 146 -4.61 11.05 -10.18
N ALA A 147 -4.28 10.51 -9.00
CA ALA A 147 -4.84 10.90 -7.72
C ALA A 147 -4.68 12.41 -7.48
N LEU A 148 -3.53 12.97 -7.85
CA LEU A 148 -3.25 14.41 -7.72
C LEU A 148 -4.11 15.32 -8.61
N LYS A 149 -4.85 14.77 -9.58
CA LYS A 149 -5.85 15.54 -10.36
C LYS A 149 -7.14 15.77 -9.58
N PHE A 150 -7.39 14.99 -8.52
CA PHE A 150 -8.56 15.14 -7.67
C PHE A 150 -8.30 16.08 -6.49
N SER A 151 -9.37 16.70 -5.98
CA SER A 151 -9.32 17.52 -4.76
C SER A 151 -8.83 16.70 -3.56
N LYS A 152 -8.26 17.36 -2.54
CA LYS A 152 -7.81 16.70 -1.30
C LYS A 152 -8.96 15.94 -0.61
N ILE A 153 -10.16 16.53 -0.61
CA ILE A 153 -11.37 15.94 -0.01
C ILE A 153 -11.80 14.70 -0.79
N THR A 154 -11.86 14.77 -2.12
CA THR A 154 -12.23 13.62 -2.97
C THR A 154 -11.28 12.44 -2.74
N ARG A 155 -9.96 12.69 -2.66
CA ARG A 155 -8.99 11.65 -2.34
C ARG A 155 -9.16 11.07 -0.95
N ALA A 156 -9.49 11.90 0.05
CA ALA A 156 -9.74 11.42 1.40
C ALA A 156 -10.96 10.50 1.46
N ILE A 157 -12.05 10.89 0.78
CA ILE A 157 -13.27 10.08 0.67
C ILE A 157 -12.99 8.77 -0.08
N LEU A 158 -12.29 8.82 -1.22
CA LEU A 158 -11.94 7.61 -1.98
C LEU A 158 -11.04 6.67 -1.16
N GLY A 159 -10.01 7.22 -0.48
CA GLY A 159 -9.17 6.44 0.41
C GLY A 159 -9.96 5.80 1.56
N PHE A 160 -10.85 6.56 2.18
CA PHE A 160 -11.73 6.07 3.24
C PHE A 160 -12.64 4.94 2.78
N ILE A 161 -13.36 5.15 1.67
CA ILE A 161 -14.26 4.14 1.10
C ILE A 161 -13.48 2.85 0.81
N VAL A 162 -12.33 2.98 0.15
CA VAL A 162 -11.55 1.81 -0.24
C VAL A 162 -10.96 1.09 0.98
N ILE A 163 -10.51 1.78 2.03
CA ILE A 163 -10.00 1.13 3.25
C ILE A 163 -11.11 0.33 3.96
N PHE A 164 -12.25 0.95 4.22
CA PHE A 164 -13.27 0.34 5.08
C PHE A 164 -14.22 -0.59 4.34
N PHE A 165 -14.50 -0.33 3.05
CA PHE A 165 -15.42 -1.14 2.26
C PHE A 165 -14.71 -2.14 1.33
N SER A 166 -13.38 -2.20 1.31
CA SER A 166 -12.65 -3.20 0.50
C SER A 166 -13.12 -4.64 0.72
N PRO A 167 -13.30 -5.14 1.97
CA PRO A 167 -13.83 -6.48 2.20
C PRO A 167 -15.20 -6.70 1.53
N LEU A 168 -16.13 -5.77 1.74
CA LEU A 168 -17.48 -5.82 1.15
C LEU A 168 -17.43 -5.80 -0.38
N ILE A 169 -16.60 -4.93 -0.96
CA ILE A 169 -16.43 -4.83 -2.41
C ILE A 169 -15.92 -6.15 -2.98
N ARG A 170 -14.94 -6.78 -2.34
CA ARG A 170 -14.41 -8.09 -2.79
C ARG A 170 -15.45 -9.20 -2.66
N GLU A 171 -16.21 -9.22 -1.58
CA GLU A 171 -17.27 -10.20 -1.38
C GLU A 171 -18.35 -10.10 -2.47
N ILE A 172 -18.82 -8.88 -2.75
CA ILE A 172 -19.79 -8.65 -3.84
C ILE A 172 -19.21 -9.12 -5.18
N ILE A 173 -17.96 -8.77 -5.49
CA ILE A 173 -17.32 -9.20 -6.74
C ILE A 173 -17.20 -10.74 -6.81
N PHE A 174 -16.90 -11.40 -5.69
CA PHE A 174 -16.82 -12.85 -5.64
C PHE A 174 -18.18 -13.53 -5.86
N GLN A 175 -19.25 -13.02 -5.22
CA GLN A 175 -20.61 -13.57 -5.37
C GLN A 175 -21.12 -13.50 -6.82
N PHE A 176 -20.76 -12.44 -7.54
CA PHE A 176 -21.20 -12.22 -8.93
C PHE A 176 -20.16 -12.64 -9.98
N LYS A 177 -19.11 -13.38 -9.61
CA LYS A 177 -17.97 -13.70 -10.49
C LYS A 177 -18.33 -14.47 -11.77
N ASP A 178 -19.49 -15.13 -11.80
CA ASP A 178 -19.94 -15.89 -12.97
C ASP A 178 -20.36 -14.99 -14.14
N LEU A 179 -20.62 -13.70 -13.88
CA LEU A 179 -20.84 -12.71 -14.93
C LEU A 179 -19.50 -12.32 -15.57
N ILE A 180 -19.39 -12.37 -16.90
CA ILE A 180 -18.11 -12.19 -17.62
C ILE A 180 -17.36 -10.90 -17.25
N GLY A 181 -18.07 -9.77 -17.10
CA GLY A 181 -17.47 -8.50 -16.72
C GLY A 181 -16.99 -8.48 -15.26
N VAL A 182 -17.73 -9.14 -14.36
CA VAL A 182 -17.36 -9.27 -12.95
C VAL A 182 -16.22 -10.26 -12.78
N ASN A 183 -16.14 -11.32 -13.61
CA ASN A 183 -15.01 -12.25 -13.61
C ASN A 183 -13.69 -11.54 -13.93
N ILE A 184 -13.70 -10.69 -14.96
CA ILE A 184 -12.51 -9.87 -15.30
C ILE A 184 -12.15 -8.94 -14.14
N LEU A 185 -13.15 -8.30 -13.53
CA LEU A 185 -12.93 -7.42 -12.39
C LEU A 185 -12.39 -8.18 -11.16
N HIS A 186 -12.91 -9.38 -10.89
CA HIS A 186 -12.45 -10.30 -9.87
C HIS A 186 -11.00 -10.70 -10.11
N PHE A 187 -10.66 -11.09 -11.35
CA PHE A 187 -9.28 -11.40 -11.73
C PHE A 187 -8.33 -10.21 -11.54
N ILE A 188 -8.76 -9.00 -11.93
CA ILE A 188 -7.95 -7.79 -11.78
C ILE A 188 -7.78 -7.44 -10.31
N ILE A 189 -8.81 -7.53 -9.47
CA ILE A 189 -8.77 -7.06 -8.07
C ILE A 189 -8.17 -8.09 -7.12
N THR A 190 -8.66 -9.33 -7.18
CA THR A 190 -8.22 -10.42 -6.31
C THR A 190 -6.86 -10.92 -6.77
N SER A 191 -6.68 -11.15 -8.08
CA SER A 191 -5.45 -11.65 -8.69
C SER A 191 -5.03 -13.06 -8.20
N PRO A 192 -4.37 -13.88 -9.05
CA PRO A 192 -3.85 -15.17 -8.60
C PRO A 192 -2.70 -15.06 -7.59
N LEU A 193 -2.06 -13.89 -7.48
CA LEU A 193 -0.97 -13.63 -6.53
C LEU A 193 -1.28 -12.36 -5.70
N PRO A 194 -2.11 -12.45 -4.65
CA PRO A 194 -2.57 -11.30 -3.87
C PRO A 194 -1.58 -10.90 -2.76
N GLN A 195 -0.27 -10.88 -3.01
CA GLN A 195 0.72 -10.46 -1.99
C GLN A 195 0.43 -9.04 -1.48
N VAL A 196 -0.08 -8.16 -2.35
CA VAL A 196 -0.40 -6.76 -2.06
C VAL A 196 -1.81 -6.47 -2.61
N PRO A 197 -2.89 -6.84 -1.88
CA PRO A 197 -4.25 -6.80 -2.42
C PRO A 197 -4.63 -5.42 -2.97
N PHE A 198 -5.10 -5.34 -4.21
CA PHE A 198 -5.23 -4.07 -4.92
C PHE A 198 -5.98 -2.97 -4.16
N LEU A 199 -7.16 -3.30 -3.61
CA LEU A 199 -8.06 -2.33 -3.00
C LEU A 199 -7.45 -1.62 -1.78
N PRO A 200 -7.13 -2.29 -0.65
CA PRO A 200 -6.61 -1.57 0.51
C PRO A 200 -5.31 -0.81 0.19
N TRP A 201 -4.51 -1.32 -0.75
CA TRP A 201 -3.26 -0.70 -1.13
C TRP A 201 -3.42 0.51 -2.07
N ILE A 202 -4.42 0.56 -2.95
CA ILE A 202 -4.68 1.77 -3.75
C ILE A 202 -5.13 2.93 -2.86
N ALA A 203 -5.78 2.64 -1.72
CA ALA A 203 -6.10 3.66 -0.73
C ALA A 203 -4.84 4.34 -0.15
N VAL A 204 -3.76 3.59 0.06
CA VAL A 204 -2.47 4.14 0.48
C VAL A 204 -1.99 5.21 -0.50
N CYS A 205 -2.18 5.01 -1.80
CA CYS A 205 -1.81 6.01 -2.82
C CYS A 205 -2.64 7.30 -2.70
N PHE A 206 -3.94 7.19 -2.44
CA PHE A 206 -4.80 8.37 -2.23
C PHE A 206 -4.36 9.15 -0.99
N ILE A 207 -4.21 8.48 0.15
CA ILE A 207 -3.83 9.09 1.42
C ILE A 207 -2.41 9.66 1.36
N SER A 208 -1.45 8.94 0.79
CA SER A 208 -0.06 9.40 0.63
C SER A 208 0.04 10.66 -0.21
N THR A 209 -0.83 10.84 -1.22
CA THR A 209 -0.80 12.06 -2.03
C THR A 209 -1.28 13.29 -1.26
N ILE A 210 -2.23 13.13 -0.34
CA ILE A 210 -2.71 14.22 0.54
C ILE A 210 -1.57 14.63 1.49
N PHE A 211 -0.95 13.65 2.15
CA PHE A 211 0.17 13.87 3.04
C PHE A 211 1.39 14.43 2.33
N GLY A 212 1.69 13.96 1.12
CA GLY A 212 2.76 14.50 0.29
C GLY A 212 2.56 15.97 -0.06
N GLU A 213 1.33 16.42 -0.28
CA GLU A 213 1.04 17.84 -0.51
C GLU A 213 1.25 18.68 0.75
N TYR A 214 0.71 18.24 1.90
CA TYR A 214 0.92 18.96 3.16
C TYR A 214 2.40 19.02 3.55
N LEU A 215 3.14 17.94 3.36
CA LEU A 215 4.57 17.90 3.62
C LEU A 215 5.32 18.84 2.67
N SER A 216 4.97 18.84 1.38
CA SER A 216 5.58 19.76 0.40
C SER A 216 5.31 21.22 0.74
N GLU A 217 4.08 21.57 1.09
CA GLU A 217 3.70 22.93 1.51
C GLU A 217 4.45 23.36 2.78
N THR A 218 4.60 22.44 3.73
CA THR A 218 5.32 22.68 4.98
C THR A 218 6.82 22.87 4.76
N MET A 219 7.43 22.05 3.91
CA MET A 219 8.84 22.17 3.53
C MET A 219 9.14 23.50 2.83
N MET A 220 8.20 24.00 2.00
CA MET A 220 8.35 25.32 1.37
C MET A 220 8.28 26.46 2.37
N LYS A 221 7.49 26.34 3.44
CA LYS A 221 7.41 27.35 4.51
C LYS A 221 8.64 27.33 5.41
N GLY A 222 9.20 26.16 5.70
CA GLY A 222 10.41 26.01 6.51
C GLY A 222 10.29 26.40 7.99
N THR A 223 9.13 26.85 8.48
CA THR A 223 8.95 27.30 9.88
C THR A 223 8.66 26.14 10.82
N LYS A 224 9.18 26.21 12.06
CA LYS A 224 8.90 25.23 13.12
C LYS A 224 7.41 25.03 13.37
N GLU A 225 6.65 26.13 13.35
CA GLU A 225 5.19 26.14 13.51
C GLU A 225 4.47 25.34 12.42
N ALA A 226 4.93 25.44 11.16
CA ALA A 226 4.37 24.67 10.06
C ALA A 226 4.61 23.16 10.25
N TYR A 227 5.79 22.75 10.72
CA TYR A 227 6.08 21.34 11.02
C TYR A 227 5.24 20.80 12.17
N ILE A 228 5.03 21.58 13.23
CA ILE A 228 4.14 21.18 14.35
C ILE A 228 2.71 21.01 13.84
N ARG A 229 2.23 21.93 12.99
CA ARG A 229 0.90 21.82 12.38
C ARG A 229 0.79 20.58 11.50
N LEU A 230 1.80 20.28 10.69
CA LEU A 230 1.85 19.08 9.86
C LEU A 230 1.75 17.81 10.71
N PHE A 231 2.55 17.72 11.77
CA PHE A 231 2.52 16.59 12.70
C PHE A 231 1.13 16.41 13.32
N ARG A 232 0.48 17.49 13.78
CA ARG A 232 -0.88 17.43 14.32
C ARG A 232 -1.90 16.93 13.30
N ILE A 233 -1.80 17.36 12.04
CA ILE A 233 -2.66 16.86 10.96
C ILE A 233 -2.43 15.36 10.76
N PHE A 234 -1.19 14.91 10.66
CA PHE A 234 -0.87 13.49 10.45
C PHE A 234 -1.35 12.63 11.63
N ALA A 235 -1.10 13.08 12.86
CA ALA A 235 -1.55 12.42 14.07
C ALA A 235 -3.08 12.34 14.13
N PHE A 236 -3.79 13.43 13.81
CA PHE A 236 -5.25 13.44 13.77
C PHE A 236 -5.80 12.46 12.74
N TYR A 237 -5.28 12.45 11.50
CA TYR A 237 -5.71 11.49 10.49
C TYR A 237 -5.43 10.04 10.91
N GLY A 238 -4.25 9.78 11.48
CA GLY A 238 -3.88 8.45 11.98
C GLY A 238 -4.82 7.97 13.08
N VAL A 239 -5.03 8.79 14.11
CA VAL A 239 -5.95 8.48 15.22
C VAL A 239 -7.39 8.34 14.70
N ALA A 240 -7.86 9.23 13.82
CA ALA A 240 -9.20 9.15 13.26
C ALA A 240 -9.42 7.87 12.46
N LEU A 241 -8.45 7.46 11.62
CA LEU A 241 -8.54 6.20 10.87
C LEU A 241 -8.53 4.98 11.79
N VAL A 242 -7.67 4.97 12.82
CA VAL A 242 -7.61 3.88 13.80
C VAL A 242 -8.93 3.81 14.57
N LEU A 243 -9.39 4.92 15.15
CA LEU A 243 -10.67 4.97 15.88
C LEU A 243 -11.82 4.57 14.99
N THR A 244 -11.87 5.04 13.73
CA THR A 244 -12.94 4.65 12.81
C THR A 244 -12.87 3.17 12.46
N GLY A 245 -11.69 2.59 12.29
CA GLY A 245 -11.54 1.14 12.10
C GLY A 245 -12.01 0.35 13.31
N LEU A 246 -11.65 0.80 14.52
CA LEU A 246 -12.15 0.25 15.76
C LEU A 246 -13.69 0.39 15.80
N PHE A 247 -14.28 1.57 15.63
CA PHE A 247 -15.72 1.77 15.75
C PHE A 247 -16.59 1.28 14.58
N ILE A 248 -16.04 1.00 13.38
CA ILE A 248 -16.84 0.40 12.31
C ILE A 248 -16.91 -1.12 12.50
N TRP A 249 -15.82 -1.72 12.97
CA TRP A 249 -15.69 -3.17 13.04
C TRP A 249 -15.90 -3.76 14.44
N ILE A 250 -15.73 -2.99 15.52
CA ILE A 250 -15.92 -3.45 16.91
C ILE A 250 -17.38 -3.43 17.39
N PRO A 251 -18.28 -2.48 17.06
CA PRO A 251 -19.58 -2.41 17.74
C PRO A 251 -20.63 -3.40 17.22
N ARG A 252 -20.23 -4.43 16.47
CA ARG A 252 -21.13 -5.53 16.11
C ARG A 252 -21.15 -6.68 17.11
N LEU A 253 -20.38 -6.62 18.20
CA LEU A 253 -20.27 -7.73 19.14
C LEU A 253 -20.31 -7.22 20.59
N GLY A 254 -21.15 -7.83 21.41
CA GLY A 254 -20.97 -7.77 22.86
C GLY A 254 -19.55 -8.20 23.22
N LEU A 255 -19.01 -7.67 24.32
CA LEU A 255 -17.64 -7.97 24.77
C LEU A 255 -17.39 -9.47 25.02
N ASP A 256 -18.44 -10.27 25.04
CA ASP A 256 -18.50 -11.74 25.16
C ASP A 256 -18.43 -12.50 23.82
N GLN A 257 -18.59 -11.81 22.68
CA GLN A 257 -18.59 -12.40 21.34
C GLN A 257 -17.57 -11.74 20.42
N TRP A 258 -16.40 -11.34 20.90
CA TRP A 258 -15.39 -10.73 20.03
C TRP A 258 -14.96 -11.69 18.90
N GLU A 259 -15.57 -11.55 17.74
CA GLU A 259 -15.15 -12.09 16.46
C GLU A 259 -14.57 -10.94 15.61
N PRO A 260 -13.31 -11.03 15.17
CA PRO A 260 -12.78 -10.06 14.24
C PRO A 260 -13.67 -9.92 13.00
N GLY A 261 -13.96 -8.71 12.53
CA GLY A 261 -14.93 -8.41 11.47
C GLY A 261 -14.73 -9.09 10.10
N TRP A 262 -13.66 -9.88 9.94
CA TRP A 262 -13.43 -10.77 8.79
C TRP A 262 -14.12 -12.15 8.93
N LEU A 263 -14.72 -12.49 10.07
CA LEU A 263 -15.53 -13.70 10.30
C LEU A 263 -16.97 -13.60 9.79
N ILE A 264 -17.34 -12.56 9.02
CA ILE A 264 -18.63 -12.50 8.30
C ILE A 264 -18.80 -13.70 7.35
N VAL A 265 -17.73 -14.46 7.10
CA VAL A 265 -17.74 -15.71 6.35
C VAL A 265 -17.82 -16.91 7.31
N ASN A 266 -18.89 -16.98 8.08
CA ASN A 266 -19.26 -18.24 8.74
C ASN A 266 -19.80 -19.20 7.65
N PRO A 267 -19.28 -20.44 7.51
CA PRO A 267 -19.78 -21.42 6.54
C PRO A 267 -21.26 -21.80 6.79
N THR A 268 -21.79 -21.48 7.96
CA THR A 268 -23.21 -21.65 8.32
C THR A 268 -24.12 -20.55 7.75
N THR A 269 -23.60 -19.35 7.44
CA THR A 269 -24.40 -18.22 6.94
C THR A 269 -24.28 -17.99 5.43
N SER A 270 -23.31 -18.61 4.75
CA SER A 270 -23.16 -18.52 3.30
C SER A 270 -22.65 -19.84 2.71
N PRO A 271 -23.54 -20.75 2.26
CA PRO A 271 -23.15 -22.00 1.63
C PRO A 271 -22.51 -21.69 0.26
N GLY A 272 -21.17 -21.58 0.24
CA GLY A 272 -20.38 -21.22 -0.94
C GLY A 272 -19.36 -20.09 -0.70
N GLY A 273 -19.42 -19.41 0.44
CA GLY A 273 -18.42 -18.42 0.85
C GLY A 273 -17.22 -19.11 1.49
N THR A 274 -16.31 -19.64 0.69
CA THR A 274 -14.96 -19.92 1.19
C THR A 274 -14.07 -18.79 0.70
N VAL A 275 -13.84 -17.80 1.55
CA VAL A 275 -12.60 -17.03 1.41
C VAL A 275 -11.48 -18.05 1.58
N VAL A 276 -10.72 -18.30 0.52
CA VAL A 276 -9.65 -19.30 0.55
C VAL A 276 -8.68 -18.85 1.62
N SER A 277 -8.45 -19.70 2.63
CA SER A 277 -7.61 -19.42 3.80
C SER A 277 -6.17 -19.05 3.45
N THR A 278 -5.75 -19.23 2.19
CA THR A 278 -4.46 -18.79 1.63
C THR A 278 -4.40 -17.29 1.31
N GLU A 279 -5.53 -16.59 1.17
CA GLU A 279 -5.56 -15.18 0.77
C GLU A 279 -5.30 -14.19 1.93
N TYR A 280 -5.34 -14.66 3.18
CA TYR A 280 -5.23 -13.81 4.37
C TYR A 280 -4.30 -14.41 5.43
N LEU A 281 -3.01 -14.48 5.10
CA LEU A 281 -1.96 -15.08 5.95
C LEU A 281 -1.92 -14.52 7.39
N HIS A 282 -2.21 -13.23 7.57
CA HIS A 282 -2.25 -12.56 8.87
C HIS A 282 -3.44 -12.96 9.75
N ILE A 283 -4.55 -13.42 9.14
CA ILE A 283 -5.73 -13.90 9.87
C ILE A 283 -5.44 -15.29 10.44
N ASN A 284 -4.83 -16.18 9.64
CA ASN A 284 -4.33 -17.46 10.13
C ASN A 284 -3.36 -17.26 11.29
N LEU A 285 -2.46 -16.27 11.24
CA LEU A 285 -1.51 -16.01 12.32
C LEU A 285 -2.17 -15.74 13.68
N ILE A 286 -3.30 -15.01 13.71
CA ILE A 286 -4.02 -14.73 14.97
C ILE A 286 -4.84 -15.94 15.43
N GLU A 287 -5.47 -16.66 14.49
CA GLU A 287 -6.24 -17.86 14.81
C GLU A 287 -5.34 -18.99 15.33
N LEU A 288 -4.19 -19.23 14.68
CA LEU A 288 -3.16 -20.18 15.08
C LEU A 288 -2.57 -19.85 16.45
N THR A 289 -2.41 -18.56 16.76
CA THR A 289 -1.91 -18.12 18.06
C THR A 289 -2.94 -18.23 19.17
N SER A 290 -4.24 -18.21 18.85
CA SER A 290 -5.32 -18.37 19.83
C SER A 290 -5.71 -19.83 20.09
N ASN A 291 -5.66 -20.70 19.07
CA ASN A 291 -6.23 -22.05 19.11
C ASN A 291 -5.20 -23.16 19.34
N ASN A 292 -3.90 -22.86 19.56
CA ASN A 292 -2.84 -23.87 19.69
C ASN A 292 -2.87 -24.92 18.56
N VAL A 293 -3.24 -24.52 17.34
CA VAL A 293 -3.29 -25.44 16.19
C VAL A 293 -1.88 -25.59 15.62
N PHE A 294 -1.17 -26.61 16.09
CA PHE A 294 0.25 -26.87 15.79
C PHE A 294 0.55 -27.27 14.32
N ASN A 295 -0.47 -27.54 13.50
CA ASN A 295 -0.29 -28.17 12.18
C ASN A 295 -0.30 -27.22 10.97
N TYR A 296 -0.24 -25.90 11.16
CA TYR A 296 -0.09 -24.97 10.03
C TYR A 296 1.38 -24.75 9.68
N GLN A 297 1.80 -25.31 8.55
CA GLN A 297 3.14 -25.13 8.01
C GLN A 297 3.20 -23.82 7.22
N PHE A 298 4.01 -22.86 7.66
CA PHE A 298 4.28 -21.68 6.86
C PHE A 298 5.09 -22.09 5.62
N PRO A 299 4.72 -21.62 4.41
CA PRO A 299 5.50 -21.89 3.21
C PRO A 299 6.95 -21.43 3.44
N GLY A 300 7.92 -22.35 3.40
CA GLY A 300 9.34 -22.04 3.57
C GLY A 300 9.93 -22.19 4.98
N MET A 301 9.15 -22.53 6.02
CA MET A 301 9.72 -23.00 7.29
C MET A 301 10.15 -24.46 7.16
N ALA A 302 11.40 -24.74 7.51
CA ALA A 302 11.92 -26.11 7.57
C ALA A 302 11.17 -26.94 8.64
N MET A 303 11.06 -28.25 8.41
CA MET A 303 10.56 -29.19 9.40
C MET A 303 11.55 -29.39 10.53
#